data_AF-F3FNI6-F1
#
_entry.id   AF-F3FNI6-F1
#
_cell.length_a   1.000
_cell.length_b   1.000
_cell.length_c   1.000
_cell.angle_alpha   90.00
_cell.angle_beta   90.00
_cell.angle_gamma   90.00
#
_symmetry.space_group_name_H-M   'P 1'
#
loop_
_entity.id
_entity.type
_entity.pdbx_description
1 polymer ?
#
loop_
_entity_poly.entity_id
_entity_poly.type
_entity_poly.pdbx_seq_one_letter_code
_entity_poly.pdbx_strand_id
1 'polypeptide(L)'
;CVAPWDAEKIKRIVVEQMPLTQQLLRLGYNALAPLAGRPGIAAPGQALRDIYLTHLQVRHRDPEVFCALLDVAWKQVRKDYSLMQLCLYDQDPLWKAMHRYHAFSLPMDLYTAPCGSHAAEFTESCAASIPGFEIYLV
;
A
#
# COMPACT_ATOMS: atom_id res chain seq x y z
N CYS A 1 5.05 -8.69 12.10
CA CYS A 1 6.08 -7.81 11.50
C CYS A 1 5.48 -7.16 10.27
N VAL A 2 5.83 -5.91 10.03
CA VAL A 2 5.63 -5.16 8.80
C VAL A 2 6.82 -4.21 8.64
N ALA A 3 7.24 -3.92 7.41
CA ALA A 3 8.38 -3.05 7.14
C ALA A 3 8.04 -2.02 6.05
N PRO A 4 7.97 -0.72 6.39
CA PRO A 4 7.84 0.33 5.39
C PRO A 4 9.07 0.36 4.48
N TRP A 5 8.86 0.38 3.18
CA TRP A 5 9.89 0.37 2.15
C TRP A 5 9.64 1.51 1.15
N ASP A 6 10.63 2.38 1.02
CA ASP A 6 10.63 3.45 0.04
C ASP A 6 11.11 2.90 -1.32
N ALA A 7 10.18 2.83 -2.28
CA ALA A 7 10.42 2.33 -3.62
C ALA A 7 10.56 3.46 -4.66
N GLU A 8 10.70 4.73 -4.25
CA GLU A 8 10.65 5.91 -5.15
C GLU A 8 11.65 5.82 -6.32
N LYS A 9 12.81 5.19 -6.11
CA LYS A 9 13.84 5.02 -7.15
C LYS A 9 13.49 3.99 -8.22
N ILE A 10 12.54 3.10 -7.93
CA ILE A 10 12.14 1.99 -8.81
C ILE A 10 10.78 2.30 -9.43
N LYS A 11 9.85 2.82 -8.62
CA LYS A 11 8.46 3.08 -9.00
C LYS A 11 8.01 4.41 -8.43
N ARG A 12 7.21 5.13 -9.21
CA ARG A 12 6.54 6.37 -8.78
C ARG A 12 5.11 6.41 -9.31
N ILE A 13 4.18 6.86 -8.47
CA ILE A 13 2.81 7.17 -8.89
C ILE A 13 2.74 8.65 -9.19
N VAL A 14 2.33 9.02 -10.40
CA VAL A 14 2.22 10.43 -10.82
C VAL A 14 0.76 10.81 -10.90
N VAL A 15 0.42 11.98 -10.37
CA VAL A 15 -0.91 12.55 -10.57
C VAL A 15 -0.96 13.09 -12.01
N GLU A 16 -1.68 12.43 -12.90
CA GLU A 16 -1.74 12.89 -14.30
C GLU A 16 -2.64 14.12 -14.44
N GLN A 17 -3.84 14.04 -13.87
CA GLN A 17 -4.85 15.09 -13.97
C GLN A 17 -5.58 15.25 -12.64
N MET A 18 -6.05 16.47 -12.40
CA MET A 18 -6.82 16.80 -11.19
C MET A 18 -7.94 17.78 -11.58
N PRO A 19 -9.22 17.45 -11.33
CA PRO A 19 -10.33 18.37 -11.53
C PRO A 19 -10.14 19.69 -10.80
N LEU A 20 -10.66 20.79 -11.35
CA LEU A 20 -10.50 22.15 -10.78
C LEU A 20 -10.92 22.25 -9.31
N THR A 21 -12.02 21.60 -8.94
CA THR A 21 -12.51 21.56 -7.55
C THR A 21 -11.49 20.91 -6.61
N GLN A 22 -10.85 19.83 -7.04
CA GLN A 22 -9.79 19.16 -6.28
C GLN A 22 -8.50 19.99 -6.24
N GLN A 23 -8.18 20.76 -7.29
CA GLN A 23 -7.04 21.69 -7.27
C GLN A 23 -7.23 22.81 -6.23
N LEU A 24 -8.45 23.33 -6.06
CA LEU A 24 -8.75 24.31 -5.02
C LEU A 24 -8.60 23.71 -3.62
N LEU A 25 -9.11 22.50 -3.40
CA LEU A 25 -8.92 21.76 -2.15
C LEU A 25 -7.43 21.51 -1.88
N ARG A 26 -6.65 21.15 -2.91
CA ARG A 26 -5.20 20.97 -2.84
C ARG A 26 -4.49 22.23 -2.34
N LEU A 27 -4.88 23.40 -2.86
CA LEU A 27 -4.29 24.68 -2.46
C LEU A 27 -4.58 24.97 -0.99
N GLY A 28 -5.84 24.81 -0.56
CA GLY A 28 -6.23 25.00 0.84
C GLY A 28 -5.50 24.04 1.78
N TYR A 29 -5.42 22.76 1.43
CA TYR A 29 -4.70 21.76 2.22
C TYR A 29 -3.20 22.08 2.29
N ASN A 30 -2.55 22.37 1.15
CA ASN A 30 -1.10 22.62 1.12
C ASN A 30 -0.70 23.90 1.87
N ALA A 31 -1.61 24.88 2.04
CA ALA A 31 -1.37 26.05 2.87
C ALA A 31 -1.28 25.70 4.36
N LEU A 32 -2.02 24.67 4.81
CA LEU A 32 -2.08 24.23 6.21
C LEU A 32 -1.14 23.06 6.52
N ALA A 33 -0.78 22.25 5.51
CA ALA A 33 0.02 21.04 5.68
C ALA A 33 1.37 21.26 6.40
N PRO A 34 2.14 22.34 6.11
CA PRO A 34 3.39 22.60 6.81
C PRO A 34 3.19 22.84 8.32
N LEU A 35 2.10 23.52 8.70
CA LEU A 35 1.76 23.77 10.11
C LEU A 35 1.40 22.47 10.84
N ALA A 36 0.83 21.50 10.13
CA ALA A 36 0.51 20.18 10.66
C ALA A 36 1.68 19.19 10.58
N GLY A 37 2.84 19.59 10.04
CA GLY A 37 3.98 18.70 9.79
C GLY A 37 3.61 17.54 8.85
N ARG A 38 2.78 17.82 7.85
CA ARG A 38 2.29 16.83 6.87
C ARG A 38 2.81 17.17 5.47
N PRO A 39 2.99 16.14 4.62
CA PRO A 39 3.33 16.38 3.22
C PRO A 39 2.13 17.04 2.53
N GLY A 40 2.44 17.93 1.59
CA GLY A 40 1.43 18.50 0.70
C GLY A 40 0.89 17.45 -0.28
N ILE A 41 -0.29 17.69 -0.81
CA ILE A 41 -0.85 16.93 -1.93
C ILE A 41 -0.10 17.33 -3.22
N ALA A 42 0.33 16.34 -3.99
CA ALA A 42 1.03 16.51 -5.26
C ALA A 42 0.16 17.24 -6.31
N ALA A 43 0.80 18.06 -7.14
CA ALA A 43 0.14 18.69 -8.28
C ALA A 43 0.10 17.74 -9.49
N PRO A 44 -0.74 17.99 -10.50
CA PRO A 44 -0.63 17.31 -11.78
C PRO A 44 0.80 17.34 -12.34
N GLY A 45 1.27 16.22 -12.87
CA GLY A 45 2.65 15.99 -13.33
C GLY A 45 3.67 15.72 -12.22
N GLN A 46 3.29 15.82 -10.94
CA GLN A 46 4.18 15.54 -9.82
C GLN A 46 3.93 14.13 -9.25
N ALA A 47 5.00 13.52 -8.74
CA ALA A 47 4.93 12.24 -8.06
C ALA A 47 4.22 12.39 -6.71
N LEU A 48 3.32 11.47 -6.42
CA LEU A 48 2.76 11.25 -5.11
C LEU A 48 3.80 10.50 -4.27
N ARG A 49 4.12 11.03 -3.09
CA ARG A 49 5.05 10.34 -2.19
C ARG A 49 4.31 9.23 -1.44
N ASP A 50 4.54 8.00 -1.85
CA ASP A 50 4.00 6.80 -1.23
C ASP A 50 5.11 5.95 -0.61
N ILE A 51 4.70 5.10 0.33
CA ILE A 51 5.58 4.10 0.93
C ILE A 51 4.87 2.75 0.91
N TYR A 52 5.60 1.69 0.55
CA TYR A 52 5.04 0.36 0.45
C TYR A 52 5.32 -0.44 1.71
N LEU A 53 4.31 -1.09 2.27
CA LEU A 53 4.44 -1.94 3.44
C LEU A 53 4.75 -3.37 3.02
N THR A 54 5.97 -3.82 3.31
CA THR A 54 6.47 -5.16 2.97
C THR A 54 6.46 -6.09 4.19
N HIS A 55 6.82 -7.36 3.98
CA HIS A 55 7.06 -8.35 5.04
C HIS A 55 5.86 -8.53 5.97
N LEU A 56 4.65 -8.57 5.40
CA LEU A 56 3.40 -8.70 6.14
C LEU A 56 3.34 -10.10 6.79
N GLN A 57 3.77 -10.15 8.05
CA GLN A 57 3.83 -11.37 8.85
C GLN A 57 3.04 -11.14 10.14
N VAL A 58 1.73 -11.41 10.09
CA VAL A 58 0.83 -11.22 11.23
C VAL A 58 0.53 -12.57 11.86
N ARG A 59 0.81 -12.71 13.15
CA ARG A 59 0.56 -13.94 13.90
C ARG A 59 -0.91 -14.32 13.78
N HIS A 60 -1.17 -15.55 13.33
CA HIS A 60 -2.51 -16.10 13.11
C HIS A 60 -3.44 -15.25 12.22
N ARG A 61 -2.88 -14.32 11.41
CA ARG A 61 -3.67 -13.34 10.64
C ARG A 61 -4.69 -12.60 11.51
N ASP A 62 -4.30 -12.27 12.74
CA ASP A 62 -5.14 -11.51 13.68
C ASP A 62 -5.29 -10.03 13.24
N PRO A 63 -6.51 -9.55 12.94
CA PRO A 63 -6.75 -8.18 12.51
C PRO A 63 -6.34 -7.12 13.55
N GLU A 64 -6.45 -7.41 14.85
CA GLU A 64 -6.10 -6.43 15.90
C GLU A 64 -4.58 -6.23 15.97
N VAL A 65 -3.83 -7.32 15.84
CA VAL A 65 -2.36 -7.26 15.74
C VAL A 65 -1.96 -6.48 14.49
N PHE A 66 -2.66 -6.68 13.38
CA PHE A 66 -2.39 -5.96 12.14
C PHE A 66 -2.67 -4.46 12.26
N CYS A 67 -3.81 -4.06 12.85
CA CYS A 67 -4.12 -2.65 13.14
C CYS A 67 -3.01 -1.99 13.95
N ALA A 68 -2.55 -2.64 15.03
CA ALA A 68 -1.47 -2.10 15.87
C ALA A 68 -0.17 -1.89 15.08
N LEU A 69 0.15 -2.81 14.17
CA LEU A 69 1.32 -2.71 13.29
C LEU A 69 1.17 -1.57 12.28
N LEU A 70 0.00 -1.41 11.66
CA LEU A 70 -0.29 -0.31 10.73
C LEU A 70 -0.22 1.06 11.42
N ASP A 71 -0.78 1.18 12.62
CA ASP A 71 -0.78 2.43 13.39
C ASP A 71 0.66 2.88 13.72
N VAL A 72 1.50 1.94 14.15
CA VAL A 72 2.92 2.20 14.44
C VAL A 72 3.69 2.55 13.18
N ALA A 73 3.55 1.75 12.11
CA ALA A 73 4.22 1.99 10.83
C ALA A 73 3.85 3.36 10.25
N TRP A 74 2.56 3.67 10.21
CA TRP A 74 2.08 4.95 9.68
C TRP A 74 2.57 6.13 10.51
N LYS A 75 2.56 6.02 11.84
CA LYS A 75 3.07 7.09 12.73
C LYS A 75 4.53 7.45 12.43
N GLN A 76 5.36 6.49 12.03
CA GLN A 76 6.77 6.70 11.70
C GLN A 76 6.97 7.47 10.40
N VAL A 77 6.08 7.30 9.42
CA VAL A 77 6.31 7.73 8.03
C VAL A 77 5.35 8.83 7.54
N ARG A 78 4.24 9.07 8.25
CA ARG A 78 3.18 10.03 7.84
C ARG A 78 3.59 11.49 7.69
N LYS A 79 4.81 11.86 8.08
CA LYS A 79 5.36 13.21 7.90
C LYS A 79 5.95 13.41 6.50
N ASP A 80 6.42 12.32 5.90
CA ASP A 80 7.21 12.34 4.66
C ASP A 80 6.43 11.77 3.47
N TYR A 81 5.44 10.91 3.74
CA TYR A 81 4.64 10.21 2.74
C TYR A 81 3.15 10.52 2.89
N SER A 82 2.46 10.69 1.77
CA SER A 82 1.04 11.04 1.69
C SER A 82 0.13 9.84 1.83
N LEU A 83 0.62 8.63 1.51
CA LEU A 83 -0.10 7.38 1.69
C LEU A 83 0.85 6.22 1.98
N MET A 84 0.28 5.14 2.50
CA MET A 84 0.95 3.87 2.68
C MET A 84 0.21 2.80 1.87
N GLN A 85 0.94 2.05 1.06
CA GLN A 85 0.43 0.97 0.23
C GLN A 85 0.72 -0.37 0.88
N LEU A 86 -0.12 -1.37 0.61
CA LEU A 86 0.10 -2.75 0.98
C LEU A 86 -0.72 -3.62 0.02
N CYS A 87 -0.41 -4.91 -0.04
CA CYS A 87 -1.27 -5.88 -0.69
C CYS A 87 -1.85 -6.86 0.33
N LEU A 88 -3.14 -7.15 0.15
CA LEU A 88 -3.83 -8.27 0.78
C LEU A 88 -4.42 -9.12 -0.34
N TYR A 89 -4.34 -10.43 -0.20
CA TYR A 89 -4.94 -11.35 -1.16
C TYR A 89 -6.43 -11.50 -0.91
N ASP A 90 -7.11 -12.05 -1.89
CA ASP A 90 -8.50 -12.44 -1.75
C ASP A 90 -8.65 -13.37 -0.54
N GLN A 91 -9.74 -13.18 0.20
CA GLN A 91 -10.09 -13.95 1.39
C GLN A 91 -9.15 -13.80 2.60
N ASP A 92 -8.14 -12.92 2.56
CA ASP A 92 -7.28 -12.68 3.73
C ASP A 92 -8.11 -12.12 4.91
N PRO A 93 -8.13 -12.79 6.09
CA PRO A 93 -8.86 -12.31 7.26
C PRO A 93 -8.49 -10.89 7.69
N LEU A 94 -7.30 -10.42 7.31
CA LEU A 94 -6.80 -9.09 7.59
C LEU A 94 -7.58 -7.96 6.89
N TRP A 95 -8.39 -8.26 5.88
CA TRP A 95 -9.31 -7.28 5.29
C TRP A 95 -10.21 -6.63 6.34
N LYS A 96 -10.55 -7.34 7.42
CA LYS A 96 -11.35 -6.80 8.53
C LYS A 96 -10.69 -5.59 9.19
N ALA A 97 -9.35 -5.56 9.28
CA ALA A 97 -8.61 -4.43 9.85
C ALA A 97 -8.79 -3.15 9.03
N MET A 98 -8.95 -3.29 7.70
CA MET A 98 -9.00 -2.15 6.78
C MET A 98 -10.21 -1.24 7.01
N HIS A 99 -11.29 -1.74 7.62
CA HIS A 99 -12.47 -0.94 7.99
C HIS A 99 -12.18 0.20 8.97
N ARG A 100 -11.06 0.15 9.70
CA ARG A 100 -10.63 1.21 10.62
C ARG A 100 -9.94 2.39 9.90
N TYR A 101 -9.61 2.23 8.62
CA TYR A 101 -8.81 3.19 7.87
C TYR A 101 -9.55 3.74 6.65
N HIS A 102 -9.19 4.95 6.25
CA HIS A 102 -9.60 5.49 4.95
C HIS A 102 -8.71 4.88 3.86
N ALA A 103 -9.13 3.72 3.38
CA ALA A 103 -8.41 2.94 2.37
C ALA A 103 -9.25 2.79 1.10
N PHE A 104 -8.57 2.70 -0.03
CA PHE A 104 -9.14 2.28 -1.30
C PHE A 104 -8.38 1.05 -1.78
N SER A 105 -9.11 0.12 -2.40
CA SER A 105 -8.53 -1.08 -3.00
C SER A 105 -8.45 -0.90 -4.51
N LEU A 106 -7.32 -1.32 -5.08
CA LEU A 106 -7.14 -1.49 -6.51
C LEU A 106 -6.93 -2.98 -6.76
N PRO A 107 -7.78 -3.63 -7.58
CA PRO A 107 -7.59 -5.04 -7.89
C PRO A 107 -6.26 -5.23 -8.63
N MET A 108 -5.54 -6.30 -8.29
CA MET A 108 -4.33 -6.71 -8.97
C MET A 108 -4.41 -8.21 -9.26
N ASP A 109 -4.04 -8.59 -10.49
CA ASP A 109 -3.94 -9.99 -10.88
C ASP A 109 -2.55 -10.54 -10.54
N LEU A 110 -2.51 -11.70 -9.90
CA LEU A 110 -1.28 -12.44 -9.66
C LEU A 110 -1.04 -13.41 -10.82
N TYR A 111 0.08 -13.25 -11.52
CA TYR A 111 0.55 -14.18 -12.54
C TYR A 111 1.69 -15.02 -11.99
N THR A 112 1.57 -16.34 -12.07
CA THR A 112 2.62 -17.26 -11.65
C THR A 112 3.36 -17.82 -12.86
N ALA A 113 4.68 -17.63 -12.90
CA ALA A 113 5.55 -18.21 -13.93
C ALA A 113 6.48 -19.26 -13.29
N PRO A 114 6.21 -20.56 -13.45
CA PRO A 114 7.08 -21.61 -12.93
C PRO A 114 8.43 -21.61 -13.65
N CYS A 115 9.50 -21.32 -12.91
CA CYS A 115 10.87 -21.34 -13.42
C CYS A 115 11.52 -22.72 -13.18
N GLY A 116 11.23 -23.70 -14.03
CA GLY A 116 11.93 -24.99 -14.02
C GLY A 116 11.13 -26.15 -14.61
N SER A 117 11.82 -27.12 -15.20
CA SER A 117 11.21 -28.33 -15.80
C SER A 117 10.49 -29.25 -14.80
N HIS A 118 10.72 -29.05 -13.50
CA HIS A 118 10.12 -29.82 -12.41
C HIS A 118 9.20 -28.99 -11.52
N ALA A 119 8.87 -27.77 -11.92
CA ALA A 119 7.92 -26.97 -11.16
C ALA A 119 6.54 -27.65 -11.20
N ALA A 120 5.94 -27.84 -10.02
CA ALA A 120 4.59 -28.38 -9.93
C ALA A 120 3.60 -27.44 -10.62
N GLU A 121 2.56 -28.03 -11.22
CA GLU A 121 1.48 -27.27 -11.83
C GLU A 121 0.78 -26.39 -10.78
N PHE A 122 0.50 -25.13 -11.13
CA PHE A 122 -0.25 -24.24 -10.29
C PHE A 122 -1.74 -24.58 -10.38
N THR A 123 -2.31 -25.05 -9.27
CA THR A 123 -3.71 -25.53 -9.22
C THR A 123 -4.66 -24.45 -8.67
N GLU A 124 -5.97 -24.64 -8.83
CA GLU A 124 -6.98 -23.77 -8.19
C GLU A 124 -6.82 -23.71 -6.66
N SER A 125 -6.37 -24.79 -6.02
CA SER A 125 -6.11 -24.77 -4.58
C SER A 125 -4.95 -23.86 -4.21
N CYS A 126 -3.95 -23.72 -5.10
CA CYS A 126 -2.85 -22.78 -4.94
C CYS A 126 -3.37 -21.35 -5.09
N ALA A 127 -4.26 -21.10 -6.06
CA ALA A 127 -4.89 -19.80 -6.29
C ALA A 127 -5.73 -19.31 -5.10
N ALA A 128 -6.39 -20.24 -4.39
CA ALA A 128 -7.18 -19.93 -3.20
C ALA A 128 -6.34 -19.71 -1.93
N SER A 129 -5.02 -19.87 -1.99
CA SER A 129 -4.12 -19.74 -0.84
C SER A 129 -3.48 -18.36 -0.76
N ILE A 130 -3.12 -17.94 0.45
CA ILE A 130 -2.36 -16.70 0.67
C ILE A 130 -0.87 -17.00 0.45
N PRO A 131 -0.19 -16.37 -0.53
CA PRO A 131 1.25 -16.49 -0.69
C PRO A 131 1.99 -16.10 0.59
N GLY A 132 2.92 -16.95 1.02
CA GLY A 132 3.62 -16.77 2.30
C GLY A 132 4.66 -15.65 2.30
N PHE A 133 5.19 -15.28 1.13
CA PHE A 133 6.17 -14.21 0.97
C PHE A 133 6.12 -13.64 -0.44
N GLU A 134 5.91 -12.33 -0.54
CA GLU A 134 6.04 -11.61 -1.79
C GLU A 134 6.95 -10.38 -1.62
N ILE A 135 7.83 -10.21 -2.60
CA ILE A 135 8.52 -8.95 -2.85
C ILE A 135 7.80 -8.35 -4.05
N TYR A 136 7.05 -7.26 -3.81
CA TYR A 136 6.45 -6.50 -4.89
C TYR A 136 7.52 -5.68 -5.59
N LEU A 137 7.98 -6.17 -6.73
CA LEU A 137 8.64 -5.38 -7.76
C LEU A 137 7.60 -5.15 -8.85
N VAL A 138 6.89 -4.02 -8.78
CA VAL A 138 6.04 -3.55 -9.88
C VAL A 138 6.84 -2.55 -10.69
#